data_AF-A0A8I1PPG6-F1
#
_entry.id   AF-A0A8I1PPG6-F1
#
_cell.length_a   1.000
_cell.length_b   1.000
_cell.length_c   1.000
_cell.angle_alpha   90.00
_cell.angle_beta   90.00
_cell.angle_gamma   90.00
#
_symmetry.space_group_name_H-M   'P 1'
#
loop_
_entity.id
_entity.type
_entity.pdbx_description
1 polymer ?
#
loop_
_entity_poly.entity_id
_entity_poly.type
_entity_poly.pdbx_seq_one_letter_code
_entity_poly.pdbx_strand_id
1 'polypeptide(L)'
;MKLASAGRIAASIALAVAFWASAQVHAAVREYWIAAEKTPWNYAPSGKNRIKPEAGLGVWGETLVYQKYRYVAYKDGRYNAPLPQPEWMGILGPQLRAAVGDTVKVHFLNKTDRPLSMHPHGLFYDKNNEGADGPGPGASVPPNKSYTYTWVADEDAGPGPADPSSIVWLYHSHVMEDEEPNLGLVGTIIVTRKGMERSSSDPAPRDVDQEFISLFMIFNEEEGKESGMKHTINGRIFGNLDGYKTHLGKRVRWHVVALGNETDNHTVHWHGQTVLDHGRRTDVVEVMPASMTSVDMVPRSPGHWLLHCHVDDHMMAGMSTRWHVLP
;
A
#
# COMPACT_ATOMS: atom_id res chain seq x y z
N MET A 1 -30.16 68.13 -52.87
CA MET A 1 -28.99 67.21 -52.87
C MET A 1 -28.17 67.48 -51.63
N LYS A 2 -28.26 66.62 -50.61
CA LYS A 2 -27.42 66.64 -49.40
C LYS A 2 -26.40 65.51 -49.53
N LEU A 3 -25.11 65.81 -49.63
CA LEU A 3 -24.04 64.83 -49.48
C LEU A 3 -23.65 64.78 -48.00
N ALA A 4 -23.84 63.62 -47.37
CA ALA A 4 -23.35 63.32 -46.03
C ALA A 4 -22.04 62.53 -46.15
N SER A 5 -21.04 62.96 -45.38
CA SER A 5 -19.72 62.34 -45.23
C SER A 5 -19.81 60.98 -44.51
N ALA A 6 -19.26 59.93 -45.12
CA ALA A 6 -19.10 58.63 -44.47
C ALA A 6 -17.84 58.62 -43.58
N GLY A 7 -18.04 58.58 -42.26
CA GLY A 7 -16.98 58.32 -41.28
C GLY A 7 -16.67 56.83 -41.22
N ARG A 8 -15.39 56.46 -41.40
CA ARG A 8 -14.89 55.09 -41.19
C ARG A 8 -14.61 54.89 -39.71
N ILE A 9 -15.34 53.98 -39.06
CA ILE A 9 -15.02 53.48 -37.72
C ILE A 9 -14.04 52.32 -37.89
N ALA A 10 -12.79 52.50 -37.47
CA ALA A 10 -11.82 51.42 -37.34
C ALA A 10 -12.05 50.73 -35.99
N ALA A 11 -12.51 49.48 -36.02
CA ALA A 11 -12.60 48.65 -34.82
C ALA A 11 -11.26 47.93 -34.61
N SER A 12 -10.50 48.38 -33.62
CA SER A 12 -9.28 47.71 -33.17
C SER A 12 -9.65 46.48 -32.33
N ILE A 13 -9.45 45.28 -32.86
CA ILE A 13 -9.58 44.03 -32.11
C ILE A 13 -8.28 43.81 -31.34
N ALA A 14 -8.32 44.03 -30.01
CA ALA A 14 -7.23 43.68 -29.12
C ALA A 14 -7.26 42.16 -28.88
N LEU A 15 -6.26 41.44 -29.42
CA LEU A 15 -6.07 40.02 -29.18
C LEU A 15 -5.44 39.84 -27.79
N ALA A 16 -6.23 39.46 -26.79
CA ALA A 16 -5.73 39.09 -25.47
C ALA A 16 -5.05 37.73 -25.55
N VAL A 17 -3.72 37.71 -25.62
CA VAL A 17 -2.93 36.48 -25.51
C VAL A 17 -2.88 36.09 -24.03
N ALA A 18 -3.71 35.14 -23.64
CA ALA A 18 -3.65 34.53 -22.31
C ALA A 18 -2.40 33.65 -22.23
N PHE A 19 -1.36 34.11 -21.53
CA PHE A 19 -0.23 33.27 -21.15
C PHE A 19 -0.69 32.26 -20.10
N TRP A 20 -0.99 31.04 -20.54
CA TRP A 20 -1.06 29.90 -19.64
C TRP A 20 0.37 29.55 -19.23
N ALA A 21 0.74 29.90 -18.00
CA ALA A 21 1.95 29.36 -17.39
C ALA A 21 1.71 27.86 -17.14
N SER A 22 2.16 27.02 -18.09
CA SER A 22 2.27 25.59 -17.85
C SER A 22 3.29 25.38 -16.75
N ALA A 23 2.84 25.03 -15.54
CA ALA A 23 3.75 24.51 -14.52
C ALA A 23 4.38 23.24 -15.10
N GLN A 24 5.66 23.32 -15.49
CA GLN A 24 6.42 22.13 -15.86
C GLN A 24 6.57 21.28 -14.60
N VAL A 25 5.72 20.26 -14.45
CA VAL A 25 5.88 19.23 -13.43
C VAL A 25 7.16 18.46 -13.78
N HIS A 26 8.25 18.82 -13.11
CA HIS A 26 9.53 18.15 -13.23
C HIS A 26 9.46 16.82 -12.47
N ALA A 27 10.06 15.77 -13.06
CA ALA A 27 10.33 14.50 -12.38
C ALA A 27 11.02 14.76 -11.03
N ALA A 28 10.43 14.31 -9.92
CA ALA A 28 11.01 14.47 -8.61
C ALA A 28 11.84 13.23 -8.21
N VAL A 29 12.87 13.45 -7.39
CA VAL A 29 13.55 12.36 -6.68
C VAL A 29 12.91 12.24 -5.30
N ARG A 30 12.34 11.06 -5.00
CA ARG A 30 11.70 10.72 -3.73
C ARG A 30 12.66 9.85 -2.92
N GLU A 31 13.22 10.38 -1.85
CA GLU A 31 14.19 9.67 -1.00
C GLU A 31 13.52 9.05 0.23
N TYR A 32 13.82 7.79 0.49
CA TYR A 32 13.31 7.02 1.63
C TYR A 32 14.46 6.34 2.36
N TRP A 33 14.55 6.54 3.68
CA TRP A 33 15.48 5.81 4.54
C TRP A 33 14.73 4.69 5.23
N ILE A 34 15.10 3.44 4.93
CA ILE A 34 14.39 2.26 5.40
C ILE A 34 15.39 1.32 6.04
N ALA A 35 15.07 0.77 7.20
CA ALA A 35 15.84 -0.32 7.78
C ALA A 35 14.97 -1.58 7.95
N ALA A 36 15.55 -2.75 7.73
CA ALA A 36 14.96 -4.00 8.18
C ALA A 36 15.39 -4.25 9.63
N GLU A 37 14.43 -4.53 10.52
CA GLU A 37 14.67 -4.73 11.95
C GLU A 37 13.92 -5.94 12.47
N LYS A 38 14.54 -6.64 13.44
CA LYS A 38 13.92 -7.77 14.13
C LYS A 38 12.99 -7.26 15.23
N THR A 39 11.75 -7.73 15.26
CA THR A 39 10.75 -7.26 16.21
C THR A 39 9.76 -8.35 16.61
N PRO A 40 9.37 -8.44 17.90
CA PRO A 40 8.33 -9.36 18.31
C PRO A 40 6.98 -8.87 17.80
N TRP A 41 6.25 -9.75 17.13
CA TRP A 41 4.95 -9.45 16.57
C TRP A 41 3.87 -10.31 17.21
N ASN A 42 2.90 -9.65 17.86
CA ASN A 42 1.76 -10.33 18.47
C ASN A 42 0.54 -10.31 17.53
N TYR A 43 0.14 -11.45 16.97
CA TYR A 43 -0.99 -11.52 16.04
C TYR A 43 -2.34 -11.12 16.65
N ALA A 44 -2.51 -11.25 17.97
CA ALA A 44 -3.70 -10.82 18.69
C ALA A 44 -3.32 -10.15 20.03
N PRO A 45 -2.93 -8.85 20.03
CA PRO A 45 -2.45 -8.17 21.24
C PRO A 45 -3.45 -8.16 22.40
N SER A 46 -4.76 -8.31 22.14
CA SER A 46 -5.76 -8.41 23.21
C SER A 46 -5.86 -9.79 23.86
N GLY A 47 -5.23 -10.82 23.28
CA GLY A 47 -5.38 -12.21 23.69
C GLY A 47 -6.80 -12.76 23.51
N LYS A 48 -7.65 -12.08 22.72
CA LYS A 48 -9.07 -12.41 22.57
C LYS A 48 -9.51 -12.39 21.13
N ASN A 49 -10.51 -13.20 20.82
CA ASN A 49 -11.30 -13.06 19.61
C ASN A 49 -12.29 -11.89 19.79
N ARG A 50 -12.04 -10.76 19.12
CA ARG A 50 -12.88 -9.56 19.23
C ARG A 50 -14.07 -9.61 18.29
N ILE A 51 -14.07 -10.50 17.30
CA ILE A 51 -15.20 -10.69 16.37
C ILE A 51 -16.26 -11.57 17.02
N LYS A 52 -15.85 -12.73 17.56
CA LYS A 52 -16.69 -13.76 18.16
C LYS A 52 -16.12 -14.21 19.52
N PRO A 53 -16.33 -13.44 20.61
CA PRO A 53 -15.69 -13.70 21.90
C PRO A 53 -15.93 -15.10 22.47
N GLU A 54 -17.11 -15.65 22.28
CA GLU A 54 -17.52 -16.97 22.78
C GLU A 54 -16.80 -18.14 22.10
N ALA A 55 -16.27 -17.95 20.88
CA ALA A 55 -15.48 -18.97 20.20
C ALA A 55 -14.03 -19.03 20.68
N GLY A 56 -13.55 -17.96 21.33
CA GLY A 56 -12.14 -17.83 21.69
C GLY A 56 -11.23 -17.79 20.46
N LEU A 57 -9.93 -18.00 20.69
CA LEU A 57 -8.89 -17.99 19.66
C LEU A 57 -8.59 -19.38 19.07
N GLY A 58 -9.21 -20.45 19.59
CA GLY A 58 -8.92 -21.83 19.18
C GLY A 58 -7.43 -22.19 19.29
N VAL A 59 -6.97 -23.06 18.39
CA VAL A 59 -5.55 -23.49 18.29
C VAL A 59 -4.62 -22.34 17.91
N TRP A 60 -5.12 -21.32 17.19
CA TRP A 60 -4.33 -20.14 16.82
C TRP A 60 -3.98 -19.24 18.02
N GLY A 61 -4.56 -19.50 19.20
CA GLY A 61 -4.25 -18.84 20.46
C GLY A 61 -3.11 -19.46 21.27
N GLU A 62 -2.58 -20.63 20.87
CA GLU A 62 -1.52 -21.34 21.62
C GLU A 62 -0.23 -20.50 21.72
N THR A 63 0.22 -19.97 20.58
CA THR A 63 1.33 -19.02 20.48
C THR A 63 0.87 -17.82 19.66
N LEU A 64 0.95 -16.63 20.25
CA LEU A 64 0.52 -15.38 19.62
C LEU A 64 1.68 -14.48 19.19
N VAL A 65 2.87 -14.68 19.76
CA VAL A 65 4.01 -13.79 19.56
C VAL A 65 5.13 -14.53 18.84
N TYR A 66 5.55 -14.00 17.70
CA TYR A 66 6.65 -14.55 16.90
C TYR A 66 7.66 -13.46 16.57
N GLN A 67 8.91 -13.84 16.32
CA GLN A 67 9.92 -12.88 15.88
C GLN A 67 9.80 -12.65 14.38
N LYS A 68 9.68 -11.39 13.98
CA LYS A 68 9.52 -10.96 12.59
C LYS A 68 10.66 -10.05 12.19
N TYR A 69 10.86 -9.88 10.90
CA TYR A 69 11.61 -8.75 10.34
C TYR A 69 10.64 -7.77 9.70
N ARG A 70 10.75 -6.49 10.04
CA ARG A 70 9.91 -5.43 9.49
C ARG A 70 10.75 -4.35 8.84
N TYR A 71 10.24 -3.81 7.74
CA TYR A 71 10.75 -2.56 7.20
C TYR A 71 10.25 -1.38 8.03
N VAL A 72 11.16 -0.52 8.45
CA VAL A 72 10.88 0.66 9.27
C VAL A 72 11.44 1.88 8.55
N ALA A 73 10.60 2.90 8.31
CA ALA A 73 11.05 4.16 7.74
C ALA A 73 11.67 5.06 8.80
N TYR A 74 12.65 5.85 8.39
CA TYR A 74 13.39 6.79 9.21
C TYR A 74 13.36 8.18 8.57
N LYS A 75 13.51 9.20 9.42
CA LYS A 75 13.56 10.60 8.97
C LYS A 75 14.73 10.88 8.03
N ASP A 76 15.88 10.28 8.29
CA ASP A 76 17.13 10.50 7.56
C ASP A 76 18.11 9.33 7.74
N GLY A 77 19.29 9.43 7.10
CA GLY A 77 20.34 8.41 7.08
C GLY A 77 21.06 8.16 8.41
N ARG A 78 20.62 8.76 9.52
CA ARG A 78 21.11 8.43 10.87
C ARG A 78 20.39 7.22 11.48
N TYR A 79 19.24 6.82 10.92
CA TYR A 79 18.46 5.67 11.35
C TYR A 79 18.16 5.62 12.87
N ASN A 80 17.96 6.79 13.49
CA ASN A 80 17.72 6.96 14.93
C ASN A 80 16.31 7.49 15.27
N ALA A 81 15.60 8.08 14.31
CA ALA A 81 14.27 8.63 14.46
C ALA A 81 13.29 7.93 13.49
N PRO A 82 12.64 6.84 13.91
CA PRO A 82 11.67 6.13 13.08
C PRO A 82 10.46 7.02 12.82
N LEU A 83 9.91 6.93 11.60
CA LEU A 83 8.69 7.64 11.23
C LEU A 83 7.46 6.89 11.76
N PRO A 84 6.44 7.60 12.28
CA PRO A 84 5.21 6.97 12.73
C PRO A 84 4.48 6.36 11.53
N GLN A 85 3.76 5.27 11.78
CA GLN A 85 2.83 4.66 10.84
C GLN A 85 1.44 4.63 11.46
N PRO A 86 0.37 4.79 10.66
CA PRO A 86 -0.99 4.56 11.12
C PRO A 86 -1.14 3.15 11.69
N GLU A 87 -1.91 3.03 12.78
CA GLU A 87 -2.13 1.75 13.48
C GLU A 87 -2.67 0.65 12.54
N TRP A 88 -3.51 1.03 11.57
CA TRP A 88 -4.09 0.11 10.61
C TRP A 88 -3.07 -0.53 9.68
N MET A 89 -1.86 0.02 9.52
CA MET A 89 -0.84 -0.62 8.69
C MET A 89 -0.32 -1.92 9.29
N GLY A 90 -0.51 -2.14 10.60
CA GLY A 90 -0.12 -3.39 11.24
C GLY A 90 1.33 -3.77 10.95
N ILE A 91 1.53 -4.97 10.38
CA ILE A 91 2.86 -5.53 10.12
C ILE A 91 3.58 -4.86 8.94
N LEU A 92 2.85 -4.20 8.04
CA LEU A 92 3.39 -3.64 6.80
C LEU A 92 4.57 -2.70 7.04
N GLY A 93 5.50 -2.71 6.10
CA GLY A 93 6.53 -1.69 5.93
C GLY A 93 5.96 -0.34 5.52
N PRO A 94 6.78 0.72 5.51
CA PRO A 94 6.34 2.05 5.09
C PRO A 94 5.74 2.06 3.68
N GLN A 95 4.69 2.84 3.50
CA GLN A 95 4.12 3.12 2.20
C GLN A 95 5.01 4.13 1.46
N LEU A 96 5.66 3.69 0.39
CA LEU A 96 6.42 4.56 -0.51
C LEU A 96 5.46 5.19 -1.52
N ARG A 97 5.77 6.38 -2.01
CA ARG A 97 4.88 7.11 -2.92
C ARG A 97 5.65 7.78 -4.03
N ALA A 98 5.08 7.73 -5.24
CA ALA A 98 5.62 8.37 -6.42
C ALA A 98 4.49 8.87 -7.30
N ALA A 99 4.72 9.93 -8.07
CA ALA A 99 3.91 10.22 -9.24
C ALA A 99 4.62 9.66 -10.48
N VAL A 100 3.87 9.35 -11.54
CA VAL A 100 4.46 8.93 -12.83
C VAL A 100 5.45 9.99 -13.32
N GLY A 101 6.68 9.55 -13.57
CA GLY A 101 7.86 10.33 -13.91
C GLY A 101 8.86 10.48 -12.75
N ASP A 102 8.49 10.18 -11.51
CA ASP A 102 9.39 10.30 -10.35
C ASP A 102 10.43 9.17 -10.31
N THR A 103 11.58 9.47 -9.69
CA THR A 103 12.58 8.48 -9.29
C THR A 103 12.46 8.22 -7.79
N VAL A 104 12.30 6.96 -7.40
CA VAL A 104 12.27 6.51 -6.01
C VAL A 104 13.66 6.01 -5.62
N LYS A 105 14.30 6.68 -4.65
CA LYS A 105 15.56 6.24 -4.05
C LYS A 105 15.32 5.67 -2.66
N VAL A 106 15.71 4.42 -2.44
CA VAL A 106 15.58 3.75 -1.15
C VAL A 106 16.95 3.46 -0.56
N HIS A 107 17.30 4.20 0.49
CA HIS A 107 18.49 3.96 1.29
C HIS A 107 18.19 2.87 2.32
N PHE A 108 18.44 1.63 1.94
CA PHE A 108 18.18 0.45 2.76
C PHE A 108 19.35 0.16 3.71
N LEU A 109 19.05 -0.07 4.98
CA LEU A 109 19.98 -0.57 5.99
C LEU A 109 19.49 -1.89 6.56
N ASN A 110 20.27 -2.95 6.44
CA ASN A 110 19.94 -4.22 7.06
C ASN A 110 20.45 -4.25 8.51
N LYS A 111 19.57 -4.06 9.51
CA LYS A 111 19.91 -4.20 10.94
C LYS A 111 19.55 -5.59 11.49
N THR A 112 19.30 -6.57 10.62
CA THR A 112 18.93 -7.92 11.01
C THR A 112 20.15 -8.84 11.07
N ASP A 113 19.92 -10.09 11.48
CA ASP A 113 20.92 -11.15 11.61
C ASP A 113 21.00 -12.05 10.37
N ARG A 114 20.34 -11.70 9.26
CA ARG A 114 20.38 -12.45 7.99
C ARG A 114 20.57 -11.51 6.80
N PRO A 115 21.12 -11.97 5.66
CA PRO A 115 21.09 -11.19 4.44
C PRO A 115 19.64 -10.96 4.00
N LEU A 116 19.33 -9.74 3.56
CA LEU A 116 18.01 -9.32 3.10
C LEU A 116 18.16 -8.38 1.89
N SER A 117 17.09 -8.17 1.14
CA SER A 117 17.05 -7.20 0.04
C SER A 117 15.76 -6.38 0.05
N MET A 118 15.58 -5.51 -0.93
CA MET A 118 14.30 -4.89 -1.25
C MET A 118 14.08 -4.97 -2.76
N HIS A 119 13.05 -5.69 -3.18
CA HIS A 119 12.63 -5.85 -4.55
C HIS A 119 11.26 -5.20 -4.77
N PRO A 120 11.13 -4.22 -5.68
CA PRO A 120 9.85 -3.61 -5.99
C PRO A 120 9.13 -4.41 -7.09
N HIS A 121 7.81 -4.46 -6.99
CA HIS A 121 6.96 -4.83 -8.12
C HIS A 121 6.62 -3.55 -8.92
N GLY A 122 6.43 -3.69 -10.23
CA GLY A 122 5.88 -2.66 -11.12
C GLY A 122 6.78 -1.47 -11.48
N LEU A 123 7.82 -1.14 -10.69
CA LEU A 123 8.73 -0.04 -11.02
C LEU A 123 9.85 -0.48 -11.98
N PHE A 124 10.35 0.46 -12.77
CA PHE A 124 11.48 0.26 -13.68
C PHE A 124 12.82 0.36 -12.94
N TYR A 125 13.76 -0.54 -13.24
CA TYR A 125 15.10 -0.58 -12.65
C TYR A 125 16.10 -1.34 -13.54
N ASP A 126 17.40 -1.18 -13.25
CA ASP A 126 18.47 -2.02 -13.81
C ASP A 126 18.82 -3.20 -12.88
N LYS A 127 19.68 -4.12 -13.35
CA LYS A 127 20.07 -5.31 -12.59
C LYS A 127 20.81 -5.01 -11.28
N ASN A 128 21.40 -3.82 -11.13
CA ASN A 128 22.01 -3.44 -9.85
C ASN A 128 20.94 -3.06 -8.81
N ASN A 129 19.75 -2.64 -9.25
CA ASN A 129 18.70 -2.10 -8.40
C ASN A 129 17.48 -3.04 -8.24
N GLU A 130 17.57 -4.26 -8.75
CA GLU A 130 16.49 -5.24 -8.73
C GLU A 130 16.19 -5.79 -7.33
N GLY A 131 17.21 -6.07 -6.52
CA GLY A 131 16.99 -6.66 -5.20
C GLY A 131 16.58 -8.14 -5.21
N ALA A 132 16.75 -8.84 -6.33
CA ALA A 132 16.43 -10.26 -6.49
C ALA A 132 17.40 -10.96 -7.48
N ASP A 133 17.31 -12.30 -7.56
CA ASP A 133 17.81 -13.18 -8.64
C ASP A 133 19.07 -12.71 -9.41
N GLY A 134 20.25 -12.72 -8.77
CA GLY A 134 21.49 -12.57 -9.53
C GLY A 134 22.68 -11.96 -8.77
N PRO A 135 23.73 -11.56 -9.51
CA PRO A 135 24.97 -11.03 -8.94
C PRO A 135 24.92 -9.53 -8.61
N GLY A 136 23.75 -8.88 -8.73
CA GLY A 136 23.62 -7.44 -8.48
C GLY A 136 23.99 -7.09 -7.03
N PRO A 137 24.67 -5.97 -6.77
CA PRO A 137 25.10 -5.59 -5.42
C PRO A 137 23.93 -5.34 -4.45
N GLY A 138 22.72 -5.07 -4.97
CA GLY A 138 21.48 -4.98 -4.19
C GLY A 138 20.74 -6.31 -4.00
N ALA A 139 21.11 -7.39 -4.69
CA ALA A 139 20.36 -8.66 -4.65
C ALA A 139 20.45 -9.35 -3.27
N SER A 140 21.50 -9.07 -2.49
CA SER A 140 21.68 -9.59 -1.14
C SER A 140 22.49 -8.61 -0.31
N VAL A 141 21.84 -7.92 0.63
CA VAL A 141 22.50 -6.95 1.52
C VAL A 141 22.80 -7.64 2.85
N PRO A 142 24.08 -7.86 3.21
CA PRO A 142 24.44 -8.57 4.43
C PRO A 142 24.02 -7.82 5.71
N PRO A 143 23.99 -8.51 6.86
CA PRO A 143 23.81 -7.89 8.17
C PRO A 143 24.72 -6.67 8.38
N ASN A 144 24.15 -5.60 8.91
CA ASN A 144 24.80 -4.31 9.18
C ASN A 144 25.39 -3.60 7.94
N LYS A 145 24.96 -3.98 6.73
CA LYS A 145 25.31 -3.29 5.49
C LYS A 145 24.12 -2.51 4.95
N SER A 146 24.43 -1.56 4.07
CA SER A 146 23.44 -0.73 3.39
C SER A 146 23.61 -0.80 1.88
N TYR A 147 22.51 -0.57 1.18
CA TYR A 147 22.48 -0.41 -0.26
C TYR A 147 21.46 0.67 -0.62
N THR A 148 21.72 1.43 -1.68
CA THR A 148 20.75 2.42 -2.19
C THR A 148 20.16 1.91 -3.49
N TYR A 149 18.88 1.57 -3.45
CA TYR A 149 18.13 1.23 -4.65
C TYR A 149 17.63 2.50 -5.34
N THR A 150 17.65 2.49 -6.67
CA THR A 150 17.08 3.53 -7.53
C THR A 150 16.08 2.88 -8.47
N TRP A 151 14.81 3.23 -8.29
CA TRP A 151 13.69 2.74 -9.08
C TRP A 151 13.00 3.93 -9.76
N VAL A 152 12.43 3.71 -10.93
CA VAL A 152 11.74 4.77 -11.70
C VAL A 152 10.26 4.39 -11.80
N ALA A 153 9.39 5.30 -11.38
CA ALA A 153 7.95 5.18 -11.59
C ALA A 153 7.63 5.78 -12.96
N ASP A 154 7.95 5.08 -14.04
CA ASP A 154 7.67 5.53 -15.40
C ASP A 154 6.17 5.39 -15.76
N GLU A 155 5.83 5.55 -17.03
CA GLU A 155 4.43 5.47 -17.49
C GLU A 155 3.84 4.07 -17.29
N ASP A 156 4.64 3.02 -17.47
CA ASP A 156 4.23 1.62 -17.34
C ASP A 156 4.11 1.18 -15.87
N ALA A 157 4.83 1.84 -14.95
CA ALA A 157 4.64 1.69 -13.51
C ALA A 157 3.37 2.39 -12.98
N GLY A 158 2.74 3.22 -13.80
CA GLY A 158 1.58 4.03 -13.44
C GLY A 158 0.22 3.34 -13.63
N PRO A 159 -0.87 3.99 -13.18
CA PRO A 159 -2.22 3.47 -13.42
C PRO A 159 -2.56 3.36 -14.92
N GLY A 160 -3.10 2.23 -15.35
CA GLY A 160 -3.64 2.03 -16.70
C GLY A 160 -4.93 2.82 -16.95
N PRO A 161 -5.49 2.79 -18.18
CA PRO A 161 -6.66 3.61 -18.53
C PRO A 161 -7.93 3.33 -17.71
N ALA A 162 -8.11 2.08 -17.27
CA ALA A 162 -9.26 1.66 -16.46
C ALA A 162 -9.01 1.75 -14.95
N ASP A 163 -7.76 2.03 -14.55
CA ASP A 163 -7.38 2.10 -13.14
C ASP A 163 -7.77 3.45 -12.52
N PRO A 164 -7.95 3.47 -11.18
CA PRO A 164 -8.04 4.72 -10.44
C PRO A 164 -6.83 5.65 -10.64
N SER A 165 -6.89 6.86 -10.10
CA SER A 165 -5.80 7.84 -10.23
C SER A 165 -4.49 7.43 -9.54
N SER A 166 -4.51 6.42 -8.66
CA SER A 166 -3.34 5.81 -8.03
C SER A 166 -3.54 4.31 -7.90
N ILE A 167 -2.45 3.55 -8.09
CA ILE A 167 -2.41 2.10 -7.91
C ILE A 167 -1.36 1.71 -6.87
N VAL A 168 -1.41 0.46 -6.41
CA VAL A 168 -0.49 -0.10 -5.41
C VAL A 168 0.37 -1.20 -6.03
N TRP A 169 1.64 -1.18 -5.68
CA TRP A 169 2.59 -2.26 -5.88
C TRP A 169 3.10 -2.77 -4.53
N LEU A 170 3.58 -4.01 -4.48
CA LEU A 170 4.32 -4.51 -3.32
C LEU A 170 5.81 -4.24 -3.47
N TYR A 171 6.51 -4.22 -2.34
CA TYR A 171 7.93 -4.55 -2.29
C TYR A 171 8.18 -5.54 -1.15
N HIS A 172 9.14 -6.43 -1.35
CA HIS A 172 9.55 -7.40 -0.33
C HIS A 172 11.00 -7.85 -0.55
N SER A 173 11.53 -8.67 0.37
CA SER A 173 12.86 -9.27 0.21
C SER A 173 12.77 -10.49 -0.74
N HIS A 174 13.88 -10.79 -1.44
CA HIS A 174 14.00 -11.88 -2.41
C HIS A 174 15.32 -12.67 -2.27
N VAL A 175 15.89 -12.72 -1.07
CA VAL A 175 17.16 -13.45 -0.81
C VAL A 175 16.90 -14.93 -0.57
N MET A 176 15.84 -15.26 0.18
CA MET A 176 15.50 -16.64 0.58
C MET A 176 14.10 -17.06 0.10
N GLU A 177 13.73 -16.62 -1.11
CA GLU A 177 12.51 -17.03 -1.81
C GLU A 177 11.25 -17.00 -0.93
N ASP A 178 10.51 -18.11 -0.85
CA ASP A 178 9.17 -18.23 -0.30
C ASP A 178 9.08 -18.05 1.23
N GLU A 179 10.22 -18.08 1.93
CA GLU A 179 10.25 -17.93 3.39
C GLU A 179 10.09 -16.46 3.83
N GLU A 180 10.54 -15.49 3.03
CA GLU A 180 10.72 -14.12 3.50
C GLU A 180 9.44 -13.31 3.70
N PRO A 181 8.40 -13.46 2.85
CA PRO A 181 7.08 -12.93 3.18
C PRO A 181 6.59 -13.43 4.53
N ASN A 182 6.78 -14.73 4.82
CA ASN A 182 6.44 -15.34 6.11
C ASN A 182 7.25 -14.76 7.27
N LEU A 183 8.37 -14.06 7.04
CA LEU A 183 9.10 -13.35 8.09
C LEU A 183 8.55 -11.95 8.39
N GLY A 184 7.66 -11.40 7.56
CA GLY A 184 7.02 -10.08 7.75
C GLY A 184 7.57 -8.95 6.87
N LEU A 185 8.48 -9.23 5.94
CA LEU A 185 9.14 -8.23 5.10
C LEU A 185 8.29 -7.87 3.88
N VAL A 186 7.17 -7.18 4.11
CA VAL A 186 6.25 -6.75 3.07
C VAL A 186 5.93 -5.27 3.24
N GLY A 187 6.00 -4.49 2.18
CA GLY A 187 5.51 -3.11 2.16
C GLY A 187 4.92 -2.75 0.80
N THR A 188 4.54 -1.49 0.63
CA THR A 188 3.81 -1.03 -0.56
C THR A 188 4.40 0.22 -1.18
N ILE A 189 4.22 0.35 -2.50
CA ILE A 189 4.52 1.55 -3.28
C ILE A 189 3.21 2.01 -3.91
N ILE A 190 2.81 3.26 -3.68
CA ILE A 190 1.67 3.87 -4.37
C ILE A 190 2.19 4.74 -5.50
N VAL A 191 1.75 4.45 -6.73
CA VAL A 191 2.06 5.26 -7.90
C VAL A 191 0.82 6.01 -8.35
N THR A 192 0.90 7.33 -8.35
CA THR A 192 -0.16 8.23 -8.78
C THR A 192 0.05 8.64 -10.23
N ARG A 193 -1.03 8.68 -11.01
CA ARG A 193 -1.05 9.16 -12.39
C ARG A 193 -0.50 10.59 -12.46
N LYS A 194 0.33 10.87 -13.45
CA LYS A 194 0.89 12.20 -13.68
C LYS A 194 -0.20 13.27 -13.81
N GLY A 195 -0.05 14.38 -13.08
CA GLY A 195 -1.01 15.47 -13.01
C GLY A 195 -2.18 15.24 -12.05
N MET A 196 -2.24 14.08 -11.39
CA MET A 196 -3.25 13.76 -10.36
C MET A 196 -2.66 13.76 -8.94
N GLU A 197 -1.35 13.96 -8.81
CA GLU A 197 -0.72 14.24 -7.53
C GLU A 197 -1.30 15.51 -6.87
N ARG A 198 -1.29 15.53 -5.54
CA ARG A 198 -1.81 16.63 -4.72
C ARG A 198 -0.95 17.89 -4.88
N SER A 199 0.36 17.72 -5.00
CA SER A 199 1.30 18.79 -5.34
C SER A 199 2.61 18.19 -5.85
N SER A 200 3.52 19.02 -6.39
CA SER A 200 4.86 18.57 -6.78
C SER A 200 5.64 17.91 -5.63
N SER A 201 5.43 18.36 -4.39
CA SER A 201 6.05 17.79 -3.19
C SER A 201 5.29 16.61 -2.57
N ASP A 202 4.00 16.44 -2.88
CA ASP A 202 3.14 15.39 -2.32
C ASP A 202 2.54 14.55 -3.44
N PRO A 203 3.12 13.36 -3.72
CA PRO A 203 2.68 12.47 -4.80
C PRO A 203 1.35 11.77 -4.50
N ALA A 204 0.71 11.98 -3.34
CA ALA A 204 -0.59 11.37 -3.07
C ALA A 204 -1.66 11.86 -4.07
N PRO A 205 -2.64 11.02 -4.44
CA PRO A 205 -3.74 11.42 -5.31
C PRO A 205 -4.58 12.57 -4.71
N ARG A 206 -5.01 13.51 -5.55
CA ARG A 206 -5.82 14.68 -5.16
C ARG A 206 -7.33 14.44 -5.15
N ASP A 207 -7.78 13.36 -5.79
CA ASP A 207 -9.19 12.99 -5.96
C ASP A 207 -9.73 12.08 -4.86
N VAL A 208 -8.89 11.71 -3.87
CA VAL A 208 -9.29 10.93 -2.70
C VAL A 208 -8.97 11.71 -1.42
N ASP A 209 -9.81 11.51 -0.41
CA ASP A 209 -9.65 12.18 0.89
C ASP A 209 -8.84 11.31 1.86
N GLN A 210 -8.85 9.98 1.66
CA GLN A 210 -8.18 9.02 2.51
C GLN A 210 -7.83 7.74 1.74
N GLU A 211 -6.71 7.11 2.09
CA GLU A 211 -6.28 5.82 1.55
C GLU A 211 -6.06 4.82 2.68
N PHE A 212 -6.39 3.56 2.42
CA PHE A 212 -6.09 2.41 3.29
C PHE A 212 -5.37 1.32 2.49
N ILE A 213 -4.52 0.53 3.15
CA ILE A 213 -3.95 -0.69 2.58
C ILE A 213 -4.36 -1.88 3.44
N SER A 214 -4.87 -2.92 2.79
CA SER A 214 -5.16 -4.21 3.41
C SER A 214 -4.38 -5.33 2.71
N LEU A 215 -3.35 -5.83 3.38
CA LEU A 215 -2.67 -7.09 3.08
C LEU A 215 -3.49 -8.25 3.65
N PHE A 216 -3.91 -9.13 2.75
CA PHE A 216 -4.47 -10.44 3.07
C PHE A 216 -3.38 -11.48 2.86
N MET A 217 -2.95 -12.11 3.96
CA MET A 217 -1.87 -13.07 3.93
C MET A 217 -1.98 -14.04 5.10
N ILE A 218 -1.72 -15.30 4.80
CA ILE A 218 -1.52 -16.36 5.77
C ILE A 218 -0.04 -16.45 6.11
N PHE A 219 0.32 -16.18 7.37
CA PHE A 219 1.70 -16.37 7.84
C PHE A 219 1.86 -17.78 8.39
N ASN A 220 2.80 -18.54 7.83
CA ASN A 220 3.18 -19.86 8.33
C ASN A 220 4.36 -19.73 9.30
N GLU A 221 4.06 -19.78 10.60
CA GLU A 221 5.07 -19.60 11.66
C GLU A 221 5.64 -20.91 12.22
N GLU A 222 4.98 -22.04 11.97
CA GLU A 222 5.30 -23.32 12.61
C GLU A 222 5.29 -24.49 11.62
N GLU A 223 5.89 -24.27 10.43
CA GLU A 223 6.12 -25.30 9.41
C GLU A 223 4.84 -26.08 9.02
N GLY A 224 3.73 -25.35 8.83
CA GLY A 224 2.45 -25.89 8.39
C GLY A 224 1.57 -26.46 9.52
N LYS A 225 1.98 -26.36 10.79
CA LYS A 225 1.08 -26.65 11.90
C LYS A 225 -0.05 -25.62 11.96
N GLU A 226 -1.28 -26.09 12.14
CA GLU A 226 -2.48 -25.25 12.18
C GLU A 226 -2.38 -24.11 13.21
N SER A 227 -1.83 -24.39 14.40
CA SER A 227 -1.55 -23.40 15.44
C SER A 227 -0.69 -22.23 14.95
N GLY A 228 0.23 -22.49 14.01
CA GLY A 228 1.14 -21.53 13.39
C GLY A 228 0.63 -20.88 12.10
N MET A 229 -0.50 -21.32 11.55
CA MET A 229 -1.10 -20.73 10.33
C MET A 229 -1.93 -19.50 10.68
N LYS A 230 -1.32 -18.32 10.65
CA LYS A 230 -1.99 -17.07 11.04
C LYS A 230 -2.66 -16.43 9.83
N HIS A 231 -3.98 -16.54 9.76
CA HIS A 231 -4.81 -16.00 8.69
C HIS A 231 -5.13 -14.53 8.94
N THR A 232 -4.35 -13.62 8.37
CA THR A 232 -4.34 -12.22 8.83
C THR A 232 -4.89 -11.19 7.86
N ILE A 233 -5.33 -10.06 8.44
CA ILE A 233 -5.39 -8.77 7.76
C ILE A 233 -4.30 -7.89 8.40
N ASN A 234 -3.34 -7.41 7.60
CA ASN A 234 -2.16 -6.64 8.04
C ASN A 234 -1.42 -7.26 9.24
N GLY A 235 -1.32 -8.58 9.29
CA GLY A 235 -0.63 -9.29 10.38
C GLY A 235 -1.42 -9.41 11.68
N ARG A 236 -2.73 -9.14 11.69
CA ARG A 236 -3.59 -9.37 12.87
C ARG A 236 -4.71 -10.35 12.57
N ILE A 237 -5.12 -11.07 13.61
CA ILE A 237 -6.21 -12.05 13.58
C ILE A 237 -7.37 -11.64 14.48
N PHE A 238 -8.56 -12.16 14.22
CA PHE A 238 -9.75 -12.09 15.07
C PHE A 238 -10.11 -10.68 15.55
N GLY A 239 -10.05 -9.68 14.67
CA GLY A 239 -10.44 -8.30 14.98
C GLY A 239 -9.45 -7.53 15.85
N ASN A 240 -8.20 -7.97 15.89
CA ASN A 240 -7.12 -7.28 16.61
C ASN A 240 -6.39 -6.21 15.78
N LEU A 241 -6.85 -5.91 14.56
CA LEU A 241 -6.37 -4.76 13.79
C LEU A 241 -7.28 -3.55 14.06
N ASP A 242 -6.69 -2.50 14.63
CA ASP A 242 -7.38 -1.25 14.89
C ASP A 242 -6.96 -0.18 13.85
N GLY A 243 -7.70 0.93 13.79
CA GLY A 243 -7.27 2.13 13.05
C GLY A 243 -7.95 2.37 11.70
N TYR A 244 -8.67 1.40 11.13
CA TYR A 244 -9.51 1.67 9.94
C TYR A 244 -10.70 2.54 10.33
N LYS A 245 -10.54 3.86 10.24
CA LYS A 245 -11.54 4.86 10.61
C LYS A 245 -11.65 5.93 9.54
N THR A 246 -12.85 6.19 9.08
CA THR A 246 -13.16 7.24 8.11
C THR A 246 -14.46 7.95 8.48
N HIS A 247 -14.87 8.95 7.71
CA HIS A 247 -16.13 9.67 7.90
C HIS A 247 -17.09 9.43 6.75
N LEU A 248 -18.39 9.55 7.03
CA LEU A 248 -19.44 9.48 6.04
C LEU A 248 -19.17 10.45 4.87
N GLY A 249 -19.37 9.99 3.63
CA GLY A 249 -19.21 10.80 2.43
C GLY A 249 -17.76 11.08 1.99
N LYS A 250 -16.74 10.65 2.74
CA LYS A 250 -15.34 10.73 2.29
C LYS A 250 -15.08 9.84 1.08
N ARG A 251 -14.25 10.30 0.15
CA ARG A 251 -13.71 9.49 -0.94
C ARG A 251 -12.53 8.70 -0.40
N VAL A 252 -12.73 7.40 -0.22
CA VAL A 252 -11.75 6.48 0.36
C VAL A 252 -11.27 5.53 -0.73
N ARG A 253 -9.97 5.43 -0.92
CA ARG A 253 -9.37 4.39 -1.77
C ARG A 253 -8.79 3.28 -0.92
N TRP A 254 -9.18 2.05 -1.23
CA TRP A 254 -8.63 0.84 -0.62
C TRP A 254 -7.66 0.21 -1.59
N HIS A 255 -6.42 0.03 -1.13
CA HIS A 255 -5.39 -0.75 -1.79
C HIS A 255 -5.39 -2.14 -1.16
N VAL A 256 -5.88 -3.13 -1.90
CA VAL A 256 -5.91 -4.52 -1.44
C VAL A 256 -4.74 -5.24 -2.08
N VAL A 257 -3.95 -5.91 -1.25
CA VAL A 257 -2.80 -6.69 -1.70
C VAL A 257 -2.85 -8.06 -1.04
N ALA A 258 -2.37 -9.08 -1.76
CA ALA A 258 -2.20 -10.41 -1.22
C ALA A 258 -0.83 -10.95 -1.61
N LEU A 259 -0.26 -11.77 -0.73
CA LEU A 259 1.02 -12.44 -0.91
C LEU A 259 0.98 -13.76 -0.14
N GLY A 260 1.80 -14.72 -0.53
CA GLY A 260 1.81 -16.06 0.04
C GLY A 260 1.81 -17.11 -1.07
N ASN A 261 1.11 -18.22 -0.86
CA ASN A 261 1.15 -19.38 -1.77
C ASN A 261 -0.27 -19.78 -2.25
N GLU A 262 -0.44 -20.96 -2.82
CA GLU A 262 -1.73 -21.43 -3.38
C GLU A 262 -2.92 -21.42 -2.41
N THR A 263 -2.68 -21.35 -1.10
CA THR A 263 -3.72 -21.21 -0.07
C THR A 263 -4.17 -19.75 0.14
N ASP A 264 -3.43 -18.78 -0.39
CA ASP A 264 -3.75 -17.35 -0.30
C ASP A 264 -4.71 -16.90 -1.42
N ASN A 265 -5.82 -17.60 -1.59
CA ASN A 265 -6.94 -17.17 -2.42
C ASN A 265 -7.96 -16.39 -1.58
N HIS A 266 -7.93 -15.06 -1.65
CA HIS A 266 -8.75 -14.23 -0.76
C HIS A 266 -9.91 -13.57 -1.48
N THR A 267 -11.06 -13.48 -0.80
CA THR A 267 -12.24 -12.76 -1.28
C THR A 267 -12.62 -11.70 -0.24
N VAL A 268 -12.11 -10.50 -0.42
CA VAL A 268 -12.18 -9.39 0.52
C VAL A 268 -13.55 -8.74 0.48
N HIS A 269 -14.26 -8.74 1.61
CA HIS A 269 -15.63 -8.26 1.70
C HIS A 269 -15.80 -7.13 2.72
N TRP A 270 -16.42 -6.02 2.30
CA TRP A 270 -16.79 -4.90 3.17
C TRP A 270 -18.28 -4.95 3.51
N HIS A 271 -18.61 -5.18 4.78
CA HIS A 271 -20.02 -5.19 5.20
C HIS A 271 -20.67 -3.82 5.05
N GLY A 272 -21.91 -3.83 4.56
CA GLY A 272 -22.79 -2.66 4.51
C GLY A 272 -22.36 -1.55 3.53
N GLN A 273 -21.27 -1.75 2.78
CA GLN A 273 -20.71 -0.76 1.87
C GLN A 273 -20.29 -1.42 0.57
N THR A 274 -20.18 -0.63 -0.50
CA THR A 274 -19.77 -1.11 -1.83
C THR A 274 -18.58 -0.31 -2.30
N VAL A 275 -17.68 -0.96 -3.03
CA VAL A 275 -16.57 -0.36 -3.76
C VAL A 275 -16.87 -0.28 -5.26
N LEU A 276 -16.08 0.51 -5.97
CA LEU A 276 -15.97 0.51 -7.42
C LEU A 276 -14.63 -0.08 -7.82
N ASP A 277 -14.68 -1.16 -8.60
CA ASP A 277 -13.56 -1.99 -9.03
C ASP A 277 -13.58 -2.04 -10.57
N HIS A 278 -12.67 -1.31 -11.23
CA HIS A 278 -12.64 -1.14 -12.70
C HIS A 278 -14.01 -0.83 -13.34
N GLY A 279 -14.80 0.05 -12.69
CA GLY A 279 -16.14 0.44 -13.15
C GLY A 279 -17.27 -0.52 -12.75
N ARG A 280 -16.95 -1.70 -12.23
CA ARG A 280 -17.90 -2.64 -11.62
C ARG A 280 -18.18 -2.25 -10.18
N ARG A 281 -19.45 -2.16 -9.80
CA ARG A 281 -19.85 -2.00 -8.39
C ARG A 281 -19.94 -3.37 -7.73
N THR A 282 -19.22 -3.55 -6.63
CA THR A 282 -19.19 -4.78 -5.85
C THR A 282 -18.96 -4.46 -4.37
N ASP A 283 -19.17 -5.40 -3.48
CA ASP A 283 -18.76 -5.36 -2.08
C ASP A 283 -17.76 -6.48 -1.74
N VAL A 284 -17.38 -7.29 -2.74
CA VAL A 284 -16.37 -8.35 -2.67
C VAL A 284 -15.36 -8.15 -3.79
N VAL A 285 -14.07 -8.28 -3.48
CA VAL A 285 -12.98 -8.34 -4.48
C VAL A 285 -12.11 -9.55 -4.25
N GLU A 286 -11.78 -10.25 -5.33
CA GLU A 286 -10.94 -11.43 -5.33
C GLU A 286 -9.47 -11.05 -5.52
N VAL A 287 -8.59 -11.57 -4.67
CA VAL A 287 -7.14 -11.38 -4.79
C VAL A 287 -6.42 -12.71 -4.58
N MET A 288 -5.52 -13.04 -5.49
CA MET A 288 -4.68 -14.24 -5.47
C MET A 288 -3.27 -13.88 -4.93
N PRO A 289 -2.37 -14.84 -4.72
CA PRO A 289 -1.00 -14.54 -4.29
C PRO A 289 -0.32 -13.56 -5.24
N ALA A 290 0.39 -12.59 -4.67
CA ALA A 290 1.04 -11.48 -5.36
C ALA A 290 0.08 -10.57 -6.18
N SER A 291 -1.25 -10.66 -5.95
CA SER A 291 -2.21 -9.75 -6.58
C SER A 291 -2.32 -8.43 -5.84
N MET A 292 -2.55 -7.37 -6.60
CA MET A 292 -2.75 -6.01 -6.11
C MET A 292 -3.93 -5.39 -6.83
N THR A 293 -4.83 -4.74 -6.10
CA THR A 293 -5.92 -3.96 -6.69
C THR A 293 -6.19 -2.71 -5.88
N SER A 294 -6.70 -1.68 -6.55
CA SER A 294 -7.10 -0.41 -5.93
C SER A 294 -8.56 -0.15 -6.26
N VAL A 295 -9.38 0.03 -5.22
CA VAL A 295 -10.83 0.20 -5.37
C VAL A 295 -11.31 1.44 -4.61
N ASP A 296 -12.28 2.13 -5.20
CA ASP A 296 -12.80 3.38 -4.65
C ASP A 296 -14.11 3.17 -3.90
N MET A 297 -14.23 3.83 -2.75
CA MET A 297 -15.38 3.77 -1.87
C MET A 297 -15.82 5.18 -1.47
N VAL A 298 -17.13 5.39 -1.41
CA VAL A 298 -17.73 6.50 -0.66
C VAL A 298 -18.64 5.88 0.38
N PRO A 299 -18.25 5.87 1.68
CA PRO A 299 -19.07 5.28 2.73
C PRO A 299 -20.42 6.00 2.83
N ARG A 300 -21.51 5.23 2.91
CA ARG A 300 -22.90 5.73 2.87
C ARG A 300 -23.68 5.50 4.16
N SER A 301 -23.11 4.79 5.12
CA SER A 301 -23.77 4.50 6.40
C SER A 301 -22.75 4.49 7.55
N PRO A 302 -22.93 5.32 8.59
CA PRO A 302 -22.09 5.26 9.79
C PRO A 302 -22.23 3.91 10.50
N GLY A 303 -21.16 3.44 11.15
CA GLY A 303 -21.21 2.20 11.90
C GLY A 303 -19.84 1.53 12.09
N HIS A 304 -19.86 0.43 12.84
CA HIS A 304 -18.75 -0.49 13.00
C HIS A 304 -18.99 -1.70 12.10
N TRP A 305 -18.30 -1.74 10.97
CA TRP A 305 -18.52 -2.71 9.91
C TRP A 305 -17.45 -3.79 9.92
N LEU A 306 -17.81 -5.00 9.53
CA LEU A 306 -16.85 -6.10 9.35
C LEU A 306 -16.12 -5.95 8.00
N LEU A 307 -14.82 -6.22 8.01
CA LEU A 307 -13.98 -6.45 6.84
C LEU A 307 -13.37 -7.83 7.00
N HIS A 308 -13.63 -8.76 6.08
CA HIS A 308 -13.14 -10.14 6.22
C HIS A 308 -12.92 -10.82 4.88
N CYS A 309 -12.26 -11.97 4.91
CA CYS A 309 -12.21 -12.90 3.80
C CYS A 309 -13.43 -13.82 3.80
N HIS A 310 -13.99 -14.11 2.63
CA HIS A 310 -15.15 -15.00 2.46
C HIS A 310 -14.78 -16.48 2.24
N VAL A 311 -13.49 -16.80 2.11
CA VAL A 311 -13.04 -18.19 2.22
C VAL A 311 -13.27 -18.65 3.64
N ASP A 312 -14.10 -19.69 3.78
CA ASP A 312 -14.67 -20.12 5.05
C ASP A 312 -13.59 -20.44 6.09
N ASP A 313 -12.57 -21.18 5.67
CA ASP A 313 -11.42 -21.52 6.50
C ASP A 313 -10.68 -20.27 7.00
N HIS A 314 -10.36 -19.33 6.10
CA HIS A 314 -9.64 -18.11 6.45
C HIS A 314 -10.46 -17.25 7.43
N MET A 315 -11.78 -17.15 7.23
CA MET A 315 -12.67 -16.42 8.13
C MET A 315 -12.69 -17.07 9.52
N MET A 316 -12.86 -18.40 9.59
CA MET A 316 -12.88 -19.16 10.83
C MET A 316 -11.55 -19.06 11.59
N ALA A 317 -10.43 -19.04 10.88
CA ALA A 317 -9.07 -18.90 11.42
C ALA A 317 -8.68 -17.46 11.76
N GLY A 318 -9.59 -16.50 11.58
CA GLY A 318 -9.45 -15.15 12.12
C GLY A 318 -9.10 -14.06 11.12
N MET A 319 -9.22 -14.31 9.81
CA MET A 319 -9.00 -13.29 8.76
C MET A 319 -10.17 -12.31 8.68
N SER A 320 -10.31 -11.53 9.73
CA SER A 320 -11.39 -10.58 9.93
C SER A 320 -10.96 -9.43 10.83
N THR A 321 -11.46 -8.23 10.51
CA THR A 321 -11.34 -7.06 11.35
C THR A 321 -12.56 -6.14 11.24
N ARG A 322 -12.59 -5.08 12.03
CA ARG A 322 -13.60 -4.03 11.92
C ARG A 322 -13.01 -2.75 11.35
N TRP A 323 -13.86 -2.03 10.64
CA TRP A 323 -13.58 -0.68 10.18
C TRP A 323 -14.76 0.22 10.50
N HIS A 324 -14.49 1.50 10.78
CA HIS A 324 -15.46 2.40 11.38
C HIS A 324 -15.74 3.56 10.44
N VAL A 325 -17.03 3.79 10.16
CA VAL A 325 -17.52 4.98 9.48
C VAL A 325 -18.14 5.87 10.54
N LEU A 326 -17.48 6.99 10.82
CA LEU A 326 -17.95 8.00 11.74
C LEU A 326 -18.98 8.91 11.02
N PRO A 327 -19.91 9.52 11.78
CA PRO A 327 -20.85 10.51 11.23
C PRO A 327 -20.17 11.66 10.49
#